data_AF-A0A2W5DQC7-F1
#
_entry.id   AF-A0A2W5DQC7-F1
#
_cell.length_a   1.000
_cell.length_b   1.000
_cell.length_c   1.000
_cell.angle_alpha   90.00
_cell.angle_beta   90.00
_cell.angle_gamma   90.00
#
_symmetry.space_group_name_H-M   'P 1'
#
loop_
_entity.id
_entity.type
_entity.pdbx_description
1 polymer ?
#
loop_
_entity_poly.entity_id
_entity_poly.type
_entity_poly.pdbx_seq_one_letter_code
_entity_poly.pdbx_strand_id
1 'polypeptide(L)'
;MVEAHKITTPDTSSPDGSPIVDTSSAGGDATLYYGSLAAMTADLHNSFYAKATSNPRFAGVVPVGDAFQLAVSQGVAAGSGFYGADGTWITPAGGLDLWWKDRLHASVYGSYLSALTLFGSITGLDPLSLGSAEQAAADLGISAEAAHALQQVASQQLGFTTPVPEPQTLALLLAGLGVVAVRVKRRR
;
A
#
# COMPACT_ATOMS: atom_id res chain seq x y z
N MET A 1 3.86 -4.95 -9.71
CA MET A 1 2.43 -5.03 -10.08
C MET A 1 2.11 -6.47 -10.44
N VAL A 2 0.85 -6.87 -10.34
CA VAL A 2 0.39 -8.27 -10.32
C VAL A 2 -0.29 -8.70 -11.61
N GLU A 3 -0.63 -7.73 -12.44
CA GLU A 3 -1.26 -8.06 -13.69
C GLU A 3 -0.17 -8.60 -14.62
N ALA A 4 -0.53 -9.55 -15.47
CA ALA A 4 0.36 -10.00 -16.52
C ALA A 4 0.94 -8.76 -17.19
N HIS A 5 2.27 -8.72 -17.40
CA HIS A 5 2.94 -7.55 -17.95
C HIS A 5 2.40 -7.31 -19.37
N LYS A 6 1.33 -6.52 -19.44
CA LYS A 6 0.69 -6.13 -20.68
C LYS A 6 1.63 -5.16 -21.35
N ILE A 7 2.04 -5.45 -22.59
CA ILE A 7 2.83 -4.49 -23.35
C ILE A 7 1.97 -3.24 -23.52
N THR A 8 2.40 -2.11 -23.00
CA THR A 8 1.68 -0.84 -23.16
C THR A 8 2.35 0.04 -24.20
N THR A 9 1.55 0.75 -24.99
CA THR A 9 2.02 1.83 -25.86
C THR A 9 1.48 3.17 -25.34
N PRO A 10 2.23 4.29 -25.48
CA PRO A 10 1.70 5.61 -25.16
C PRO A 10 0.43 5.90 -25.96
N ASP A 11 -0.64 6.34 -25.30
CA ASP A 11 -1.80 6.88 -26.00
C ASP A 11 -1.50 8.31 -26.45
N THR A 12 -1.22 8.48 -27.73
CA THR A 12 -0.97 9.81 -28.32
C THR A 12 -2.23 10.67 -28.42
N SER A 13 -3.41 10.10 -28.17
CA SER A 13 -4.69 10.82 -28.13
C SER A 13 -5.08 11.28 -26.72
N SER A 14 -4.47 10.71 -25.67
CA SER A 14 -4.70 11.19 -24.31
C SER A 14 -3.97 12.53 -24.09
N PRO A 15 -4.64 13.55 -23.52
CA PRO A 15 -4.01 14.84 -23.20
C PRO A 15 -2.86 14.73 -22.19
N ASP A 16 -2.72 13.59 -21.53
CA ASP A 16 -1.81 13.40 -20.42
C ASP A 16 -0.86 12.19 -20.60
N GLY A 17 -0.85 11.58 -21.78
CA GLY A 17 0.01 10.46 -22.13
C GLY A 17 -0.28 9.15 -21.40
N SER A 18 -1.49 8.96 -20.87
CA SER A 18 -1.92 7.69 -20.25
C SER A 18 -1.67 6.51 -21.20
N PRO A 19 -1.13 5.37 -20.73
CA PRO A 19 -0.83 4.24 -21.61
C PRO A 19 -2.09 3.45 -22.00
N ILE A 20 -2.09 2.85 -23.19
CA ILE A 20 -3.07 1.81 -23.58
C ILE A 20 -2.35 0.45 -23.62
N VAL A 21 -3.02 -0.59 -23.15
CA VAL A 21 -2.56 -1.98 -23.27
C VAL A 21 -2.68 -2.44 -24.73
N ASP A 22 -1.59 -2.96 -25.28
CA ASP A 22 -1.58 -3.71 -26.54
C ASP A 22 -2.28 -5.06 -26.33
N THR A 23 -3.51 -5.16 -26.84
CA THR A 23 -4.34 -6.37 -26.79
C THR A 23 -4.09 -7.32 -27.98
N SER A 24 -3.12 -7.02 -28.85
CA SER A 24 -2.78 -7.87 -29.99
C SER A 24 -2.06 -9.15 -29.59
N SER A 25 -1.91 -10.09 -30.53
CA SER A 25 -1.14 -11.32 -30.33
C SER A 25 0.35 -11.08 -30.01
N ALA A 26 0.88 -9.86 -30.25
CA ALA A 26 2.24 -9.47 -29.90
C ALA A 26 2.36 -8.93 -28.46
N GLY A 27 1.27 -8.42 -27.88
CA GLY A 27 1.18 -7.87 -26.52
C GLY A 27 1.04 -8.92 -25.41
N GLY A 28 1.27 -10.19 -25.72
CA GLY A 28 0.98 -11.35 -24.87
C GLY A 28 1.51 -11.23 -23.43
N ASP A 29 0.80 -11.88 -22.52
CA ASP A 29 1.10 -11.92 -21.08
C ASP A 29 2.57 -12.30 -20.84
N ALA A 30 3.31 -11.52 -20.06
CA ALA A 30 4.60 -11.99 -19.56
C ALA A 30 4.43 -13.35 -18.88
N THR A 31 5.29 -14.30 -19.23
CA THR A 31 5.23 -15.67 -18.72
C THR A 31 5.86 -15.82 -17.34
N LEU A 32 6.54 -14.78 -16.85
CA LEU A 32 7.19 -14.71 -15.53
C LEU A 32 6.68 -13.47 -14.78
N TYR A 33 5.68 -13.66 -13.92
CA TYR A 33 5.12 -12.60 -13.09
C TYR A 33 4.58 -13.15 -11.76
N TYR A 34 4.36 -12.27 -10.80
CA TYR A 34 3.71 -12.59 -9.53
C TYR A 34 2.19 -12.56 -9.67
N GLY A 35 1.51 -13.58 -9.14
CA GLY A 35 0.04 -13.65 -9.13
C GLY A 35 -0.65 -12.83 -8.03
N SER A 36 0.09 -12.26 -7.07
CA SER A 36 -0.40 -11.25 -6.12
C SER A 36 0.67 -10.19 -5.80
N LEU A 37 0.25 -8.97 -5.41
CA LEU A 37 1.17 -7.92 -4.94
C LEU A 37 1.85 -8.42 -3.67
N ALA A 38 1.06 -9.08 -2.81
CA ALA A 38 1.53 -9.70 -1.57
C ALA A 38 2.61 -10.74 -1.81
N ALA A 39 2.50 -11.58 -2.85
CA ALA A 39 3.53 -12.56 -3.17
C ALA A 39 4.84 -11.90 -3.63
N MET A 40 4.74 -10.86 -4.48
CA MET A 40 5.91 -10.08 -4.89
C MET A 40 6.57 -9.38 -3.71
N THR A 41 5.77 -8.72 -2.86
CA THR A 41 6.26 -8.03 -1.67
C THR A 41 6.93 -9.00 -0.70
N ALA A 42 6.32 -10.17 -0.45
CA ALA A 42 6.88 -11.17 0.44
C ALA A 42 8.22 -11.73 -0.09
N ASP A 43 8.33 -11.99 -1.39
CA ASP A 43 9.58 -12.48 -1.98
C ASP A 43 10.70 -11.43 -1.88
N LEU A 44 10.40 -10.18 -2.25
CA LEU A 44 11.35 -9.07 -2.12
C LEU A 44 11.74 -8.87 -0.65
N HIS A 45 10.77 -8.80 0.26
CA HIS A 45 11.01 -8.72 1.71
C HIS A 45 12.00 -9.80 2.15
N ASN A 46 11.70 -11.07 1.87
CA ASN A 46 12.56 -12.18 2.28
C ASN A 46 13.98 -12.05 1.72
N SER A 47 14.12 -11.65 0.46
CA SER A 47 15.43 -11.46 -0.18
C SER A 47 16.25 -10.34 0.48
N PHE A 48 15.66 -9.16 0.67
CA PHE A 48 16.35 -8.02 1.28
C PHE A 48 16.70 -8.27 2.75
N TYR A 49 15.77 -8.85 3.53
CA TYR A 49 15.99 -9.14 4.95
C TYR A 49 16.98 -10.28 5.17
N ALA A 50 16.99 -11.31 4.33
CA ALA A 50 18.02 -12.35 4.34
C ALA A 50 19.40 -11.74 4.08
N LYS A 51 19.49 -10.82 3.10
CA LYS A 51 20.75 -10.14 2.81
C LYS A 51 21.22 -9.25 3.96
N ALA A 52 20.32 -8.47 4.54
CA ALA A 52 20.61 -7.64 5.72
C ALA A 52 21.11 -8.48 6.89
N THR A 53 20.43 -9.59 7.20
CA THR A 53 20.81 -10.50 8.29
C THR A 53 22.18 -11.15 8.05
N SER A 54 22.50 -11.48 6.80
CA SER A 54 23.79 -12.11 6.44
C SER A 54 25.01 -11.17 6.49
N ASN A 55 24.80 -9.86 6.59
CA ASN A 55 25.88 -8.88 6.52
C ASN A 55 25.79 -7.87 7.69
N PRO A 56 26.66 -7.98 8.71
CA PRO A 56 26.62 -7.12 9.89
C PRO A 56 26.96 -5.64 9.60
N ARG A 57 27.37 -5.30 8.36
CA ARG A 57 27.58 -3.90 7.94
C ARG A 57 26.30 -3.17 7.57
N PHE A 58 25.17 -3.87 7.46
CA PHE A 58 23.87 -3.25 7.23
C PHE A 58 23.17 -3.02 8.57
N ALA A 59 22.65 -1.81 8.79
CA ALA A 59 21.86 -1.50 9.98
C ALA A 59 20.46 -2.15 9.93
N GLY A 60 19.96 -2.46 8.73
CA GLY A 60 18.65 -3.06 8.50
C GLY A 60 18.11 -2.76 7.12
N VAL A 61 16.82 -3.00 6.94
CA VAL A 61 16.04 -2.66 5.74
C VAL A 61 14.95 -1.68 6.15
N VAL A 62 14.75 -0.63 5.35
CA VAL A 62 13.60 0.26 5.51
C VAL A 62 12.39 -0.39 4.82
N PRO A 63 11.29 -0.70 5.54
CA PRO A 63 10.21 -1.55 5.05
C PRO A 63 9.23 -0.83 4.12
N VAL A 64 9.72 -0.14 3.07
CA VAL A 64 8.86 0.62 2.14
C VAL A 64 7.89 -0.29 1.39
N GLY A 65 8.37 -1.44 0.89
CA GLY A 65 7.53 -2.41 0.20
C GLY A 65 6.42 -2.97 1.09
N ASP A 66 6.73 -3.22 2.37
CA ASP A 66 5.76 -3.68 3.35
C ASP A 66 4.73 -2.58 3.67
N ALA A 67 5.16 -1.32 3.79
CA ALA A 67 4.25 -0.18 3.98
C ALA A 67 3.24 -0.04 2.81
N PHE A 68 3.69 -0.20 1.58
CA PHE A 68 2.80 -0.21 0.40
C PHE A 68 1.81 -1.37 0.47
N GLN A 69 2.28 -2.57 0.82
CA GLN A 69 1.41 -3.73 0.97
C GLN A 69 0.42 -3.56 2.13
N LEU A 70 0.82 -2.90 3.22
CA LEU A 70 -0.04 -2.58 4.35
C LEU A 70 -1.14 -1.61 3.92
N ALA A 71 -0.81 -0.52 3.22
CA ALA A 71 -1.79 0.42 2.67
C ALA A 71 -2.84 -0.28 1.80
N VAL A 72 -2.40 -1.21 0.94
CA VAL A 72 -3.31 -2.03 0.12
C VAL A 72 -4.17 -2.95 0.98
N SER A 73 -3.59 -3.62 1.96
CA SER A 73 -4.34 -4.54 2.84
C SER A 73 -5.41 -3.83 3.69
N GLN A 74 -5.19 -2.55 4.00
CA GLN A 74 -6.11 -1.70 4.76
C GLN A 74 -7.14 -0.99 3.87
N GLY A 75 -7.09 -1.19 2.55
CA GLY A 75 -7.98 -0.49 1.61
C GLY A 75 -7.70 1.02 1.49
N VAL A 76 -6.57 1.50 2.00
CA VAL A 76 -6.12 2.89 1.80
C VAL A 76 -5.75 3.12 0.34
N ALA A 77 -5.30 2.07 -0.35
CA ALA A 77 -4.85 2.12 -1.73
C ALA A 77 -5.23 0.86 -2.51
N ALA A 78 -5.43 0.98 -3.82
CA ALA A 78 -5.80 -0.15 -4.66
C ALA A 78 -4.58 -0.99 -5.08
N GLY A 79 -4.61 -2.31 -4.88
CA GLY A 79 -3.50 -3.19 -5.29
C GLY A 79 -3.57 -3.75 -6.71
N SER A 80 -4.71 -3.60 -7.40
CA SER A 80 -5.02 -4.18 -8.70
C SER A 80 -6.23 -3.50 -9.34
N GLY A 81 -6.57 -3.85 -10.58
CA GLY A 81 -7.73 -3.30 -11.29
C GLY A 81 -7.40 -1.95 -11.91
N PHE A 82 -6.21 -1.85 -12.52
CA PHE A 82 -5.72 -0.63 -13.13
C PHE A 82 -6.06 -0.50 -14.62
N TYR A 83 -6.61 -1.57 -15.21
CA TYR A 83 -7.04 -1.62 -16.60
C TYR A 83 -8.45 -2.21 -16.71
N GLY A 84 -9.26 -1.63 -17.60
CA GLY A 84 -10.55 -2.19 -18.00
C GLY A 84 -10.40 -3.50 -18.79
N ALA A 85 -11.51 -4.20 -19.01
CA ALA A 85 -11.51 -5.45 -19.78
C ALA A 85 -11.04 -5.28 -21.24
N ASP A 86 -11.14 -4.05 -21.77
CA ASP A 86 -10.66 -3.61 -23.08
C ASP A 86 -9.22 -3.06 -23.06
N GLY A 87 -8.57 -3.07 -21.90
CA GLY A 87 -7.20 -2.56 -21.74
C GLY A 87 -7.11 -1.05 -21.53
N THR A 88 -8.23 -0.34 -21.40
CA THR A 88 -8.22 1.09 -21.10
C THR A 88 -7.68 1.34 -19.70
N TRP A 89 -6.79 2.31 -19.57
CA TRP A 89 -6.27 2.75 -18.27
C TRP A 89 -7.39 3.30 -17.40
N ILE A 90 -7.46 2.82 -16.15
CA ILE A 90 -8.44 3.29 -15.17
C ILE A 90 -7.73 3.72 -13.90
N THR A 91 -8.15 4.87 -13.35
CA THR A 91 -7.85 5.21 -11.96
C THR A 91 -8.73 4.32 -11.08
N PRO A 92 -8.15 3.54 -10.15
CA PRO A 92 -8.94 2.72 -9.24
C PRO A 92 -9.94 3.57 -8.46
N ALA A 93 -11.17 3.08 -8.34
CA ALA A 93 -12.20 3.76 -7.56
C ALA A 93 -11.96 3.52 -6.06
N GLY A 94 -11.87 4.61 -5.28
CA GLY A 94 -11.73 4.56 -3.83
C GLY A 94 -10.28 4.33 -3.36
N GLY A 95 -9.81 5.21 -2.49
CA GLY A 95 -8.44 5.18 -1.95
C GLY A 95 -7.45 6.05 -2.72
N LEU A 96 -6.21 6.06 -2.22
CA LEU A 96 -5.07 6.78 -2.80
C LEU A 96 -4.39 5.92 -3.88
N ASP A 97 -4.04 6.55 -4.99
CA ASP A 97 -3.25 5.90 -6.03
C ASP A 97 -1.77 6.02 -5.67
N LEU A 98 -1.17 5.00 -5.07
CA LEU A 98 0.26 4.97 -4.73
C LEU A 98 1.16 4.76 -5.97
N TRP A 99 0.58 4.49 -7.14
CA TRP A 99 1.29 4.12 -8.35
C TRP A 99 1.19 5.24 -9.38
N TRP A 100 2.26 5.48 -10.11
CA TRP A 100 2.23 6.42 -11.22
C TRP A 100 1.41 5.84 -12.39
N LYS A 101 1.31 6.60 -13.49
CA LYS A 101 0.54 6.19 -14.68
C LYS A 101 1.00 4.87 -15.28
N ASP A 102 2.29 4.56 -15.14
CA ASP A 102 2.90 3.30 -15.58
C ASP A 102 2.63 2.12 -14.63
N ARG A 103 1.96 2.37 -13.50
CA ARG A 103 1.59 1.37 -12.48
C ARG A 103 2.77 0.61 -11.86
N LEU A 104 3.99 1.11 -12.07
CA LEU A 104 5.24 0.52 -11.60
C LEU A 104 5.96 1.45 -10.62
N HIS A 105 6.04 2.74 -10.96
CA HIS A 105 6.69 3.74 -10.11
C HIS A 105 5.74 4.27 -9.05
N ALA A 106 6.31 4.80 -7.97
CA ALA A 106 5.52 5.48 -6.95
C ALA A 106 4.94 6.79 -7.50
N SER A 107 3.67 7.05 -7.19
CA SER A 107 3.05 8.36 -7.41
C SER A 107 3.55 9.39 -6.39
N VAL A 108 2.94 10.57 -6.36
CA VAL A 108 3.15 11.54 -5.28
C VAL A 108 2.78 10.96 -3.90
N TYR A 109 1.67 10.21 -3.81
CA TYR A 109 1.24 9.54 -2.58
C TYR A 109 2.18 8.39 -2.19
N GLY A 110 2.59 7.57 -3.17
CA GLY A 110 3.55 6.50 -2.93
C GLY A 110 4.91 7.03 -2.49
N SER A 111 5.38 8.12 -3.11
CA SER A 111 6.65 8.76 -2.76
C SER A 111 6.59 9.36 -1.36
N TYR A 112 5.45 9.96 -0.97
CA TYR A 112 5.23 10.44 0.38
C TYR A 112 5.26 9.31 1.42
N LEU A 113 4.57 8.19 1.15
CA LEU A 113 4.61 7.01 2.04
C LEU A 113 6.03 6.43 2.19
N SER A 114 6.78 6.37 1.09
CA SER A 114 8.20 5.98 1.09
C SER A 114 9.02 6.92 1.98
N ALA A 115 8.85 8.24 1.82
CA ALA A 115 9.54 9.25 2.62
C ALA A 115 9.19 9.16 4.11
N LEU A 116 7.93 8.93 4.47
CA LEU A 116 7.49 8.73 5.85
C LEU A 116 8.13 7.47 6.49
N THR A 117 8.20 6.38 5.74
CA THR A 117 8.80 5.12 6.20
C THR A 117 10.30 5.28 6.41
N LEU A 118 10.98 6.00 5.50
CA LEU A 118 12.38 6.40 5.64
C LEU A 118 12.58 7.31 6.85
N PHE A 119 11.77 8.36 7.00
CA PHE A 119 11.82 9.30 8.11
C PHE A 119 11.76 8.57 9.45
N GLY A 120 10.75 7.72 9.67
CA GLY A 120 10.62 7.01 10.94
C GLY A 120 11.75 6.00 11.17
N SER A 121 12.19 5.29 10.13
CA SER A 121 13.30 4.33 10.24
C SER A 121 14.65 4.99 10.55
N ILE A 122 14.92 6.16 9.96
CA ILE A 122 16.20 6.86 10.11
C ILE A 122 16.23 7.67 11.40
N THR A 123 15.13 8.34 11.75
CA THR A 123 15.08 9.26 12.90
C THR A 123 14.65 8.59 14.20
N GLY A 124 13.95 7.45 14.13
CA GLY A 124 13.29 6.83 15.28
C GLY A 124 12.06 7.60 15.79
N LEU A 125 11.57 8.58 15.03
CA LEU A 125 10.35 9.33 15.35
C LEU A 125 9.13 8.70 14.68
N ASP A 126 7.99 8.74 15.36
CA ASP A 126 6.73 8.27 14.81
C ASP A 126 6.29 9.17 13.64
N PRO A 127 6.07 8.64 12.42
CA PRO A 127 5.53 9.42 11.31
C PRO A 127 4.24 10.19 11.62
N LEU A 128 3.43 9.72 12.58
CA LEU A 128 2.22 10.44 13.01
C LEU A 128 2.52 11.75 13.75
N SER A 129 3.73 11.95 14.26
CA SER A 129 4.10 13.19 14.94
C SER A 129 4.16 14.39 14.00
N LEU A 130 4.20 14.16 12.68
CA LEU A 130 4.18 15.20 11.66
C LEU A 130 2.81 15.87 11.54
N GLY A 131 1.74 15.12 11.77
CA GLY A 131 0.36 15.60 11.75
C GLY A 131 -0.18 15.88 10.33
N SER A 132 -1.50 16.08 10.25
CA SER A 132 -2.22 16.26 8.97
C SER A 132 -1.90 17.57 8.24
N ALA A 133 -1.26 18.53 8.91
CA ALA A 133 -0.86 19.83 8.35
C ALA A 133 0.64 19.88 7.97
N GLU A 134 1.25 18.71 7.75
CA GLU A 134 2.66 18.61 7.38
C GLU A 134 2.94 19.37 6.06
N GLN A 135 3.97 20.23 6.07
CA GLN A 135 4.23 21.20 5.01
C GLN A 135 4.59 20.54 3.67
N ALA A 136 5.41 19.49 3.67
CA ALA A 136 5.80 18.80 2.44
C ALA A 136 4.61 18.11 1.78
N ALA A 137 3.70 17.52 2.55
CA ALA A 137 2.44 17.00 2.01
C ALA A 137 1.61 18.10 1.33
N ALA A 138 1.46 19.25 1.99
CA ALA A 138 0.72 20.39 1.43
C ALA A 138 1.37 20.93 0.15
N ASP A 139 2.70 21.06 0.12
CA ASP A 139 3.47 21.52 -1.04
C ASP A 139 3.37 20.55 -2.22
N LEU A 140 3.21 19.25 -1.95
CA LEU A 140 2.95 18.20 -2.94
C LEU A 140 1.48 18.13 -3.40
N GLY A 141 0.59 18.96 -2.83
CA GLY A 141 -0.84 18.94 -3.12
C GLY A 141 -1.58 17.75 -2.51
N ILE A 142 -1.00 17.09 -1.51
CA ILE A 142 -1.65 15.99 -0.76
C ILE A 142 -2.60 16.61 0.27
N SER A 143 -3.87 16.21 0.24
CA SER A 143 -4.86 16.64 1.23
C SER A 143 -4.45 16.25 2.66
N ALA A 144 -4.91 16.99 3.65
CA ALA A 144 -4.62 16.72 5.06
C ALA A 144 -5.07 15.31 5.48
N GLU A 145 -6.22 14.87 4.97
CA GLU A 145 -6.78 13.53 5.21
C GLU A 145 -5.89 12.44 4.61
N ALA A 146 -5.43 12.63 3.37
CA ALA A 146 -4.52 11.69 2.71
C ALA A 146 -3.15 11.65 3.40
N ALA A 147 -2.61 12.80 3.79
CA ALA A 147 -1.34 12.89 4.51
C ALA A 147 -1.40 12.11 5.83
N HIS A 148 -2.45 12.34 6.63
CA HIS A 148 -2.67 11.61 7.86
C HIS A 148 -2.84 10.11 7.65
N ALA A 149 -3.61 9.68 6.65
CA ALA A 149 -3.79 8.25 6.34
C ALA A 149 -2.44 7.58 6.01
N LEU A 150 -1.59 8.22 5.21
CA LEU A 150 -0.26 7.69 4.87
C LEU A 150 0.70 7.69 6.08
N GLN A 151 0.64 8.72 6.95
CA GLN A 151 1.36 8.75 8.22
C GLN A 151 0.95 7.60 9.14
N GLN A 152 -0.34 7.29 9.21
CA GLN A 152 -0.85 6.15 9.99
C GLN A 152 -0.33 4.82 9.45
N VAL A 153 -0.32 4.61 8.13
CA VAL A 153 0.25 3.40 7.53
C VAL A 153 1.73 3.26 7.89
N ALA A 154 2.53 4.32 7.71
CA ALA A 154 3.95 4.28 8.03
C ALA A 154 4.21 4.03 9.52
N SER A 155 3.44 4.70 10.40
CA SER A 155 3.51 4.51 11.85
C SER A 155 3.23 3.06 12.28
N GLN A 156 2.18 2.45 11.72
CA GLN A 156 1.83 1.06 12.00
C GLN A 156 2.87 0.09 11.44
N GLN A 157 3.36 0.32 10.22
CA GLN A 157 4.39 -0.53 9.61
C GLN A 157 5.69 -0.53 10.43
N LEU A 158 6.04 0.61 11.02
CA LEU A 158 7.23 0.75 11.86
C LEU A 158 6.99 0.35 13.32
N GLY A 159 5.76 -0.04 13.68
CA GLY A 159 5.42 -0.51 15.02
C GLY A 159 5.27 0.58 16.09
N PHE A 160 5.16 1.85 15.70
CA PHE A 160 4.86 2.94 16.65
C PHE A 160 3.42 2.87 17.13
N THR A 161 2.49 2.48 16.25
CA THR A 161 1.07 2.32 16.56
C THR A 161 0.61 0.90 16.33
N THR A 162 -0.20 0.39 17.25
CA THR A 162 -0.87 -0.90 17.08
C THR A 162 -2.04 -0.75 16.09
N PRO A 163 -2.24 -1.70 15.15
CA PRO A 163 -3.40 -1.68 14.27
C PRO A 163 -4.71 -1.58 15.07
N VAL A 164 -5.57 -0.63 14.71
CA VAL A 164 -6.90 -0.52 15.31
C VAL A 164 -7.77 -1.64 14.72
N PRO A 165 -8.42 -2.48 15.54
CA PRO A 165 -9.30 -3.53 15.03
C PRO A 165 -10.44 -2.93 14.20
N GLU A 166 -10.73 -3.53 13.06
CA GLU A 166 -11.88 -3.16 12.23
C GLU A 166 -13.18 -3.11 13.06
N PRO A 167 -14.11 -2.17 12.78
CA PRO A 167 -15.32 -1.98 13.58
C PRO A 167 -16.15 -3.25 13.75
N GLN A 168 -16.16 -4.10 12.72
CA GLN A 168 -16.79 -5.41 12.71
C GLN A 168 -16.12 -6.43 13.64
N THR A 169 -14.79 -6.40 13.75
CA THR A 169 -14.04 -7.21 14.71
C THR A 169 -14.35 -6.77 16.14
N LEU A 170 -14.46 -5.46 16.36
CA LEU A 170 -14.86 -4.89 17.65
C LEU A 170 -16.30 -5.30 18.01
N ALA A 171 -17.22 -5.21 17.05
CA ALA A 171 -18.61 -5.59 17.21
C ALA A 171 -18.76 -7.10 17.52
N LEU A 172 -18.02 -7.96 16.83
CA LEU A 172 -18.00 -9.40 17.10
C LEU A 172 -17.41 -9.72 18.47
N LEU A 173 -16.36 -9.02 18.88
CA LEU A 173 -15.74 -9.18 20.20
C LEU A 173 -16.71 -8.79 21.33
N LEU A 174 -17.37 -7.64 21.17
CA LEU A 174 -18.40 -7.17 22.10
C LEU A 174 -19.61 -8.10 22.16
N ALA A 175 -20.07 -8.61 21.01
CA ALA A 175 -21.15 -9.59 20.95
C ALA A 175 -20.76 -10.91 21.65
N GLY A 176 -19.54 -11.40 21.43
CA GLY A 176 -19.02 -12.60 22.09
C GLY A 176 -18.97 -12.46 23.61
N LEU A 177 -18.48 -11.33 24.13
CA LEU A 177 -18.48 -11.02 25.56
C LEU A 177 -19.89 -10.94 26.14
N GLY A 178 -20.85 -10.37 25.39
CA GLY A 178 -22.27 -10.33 25.77
C GLY A 178 -22.88 -11.72 25.97
N VAL A 179 -22.60 -12.67 25.06
CA VAL A 179 -23.10 -14.05 25.17
C VAL A 179 -22.54 -14.77 26.41
N VAL A 180 -21.25 -14.56 26.71
CA VAL A 180 -20.61 -15.14 27.90
C VAL A 180 -21.24 -14.59 29.19
N ALA A 181 -21.44 -13.27 29.27
CA ALA A 181 -22.06 -12.63 30.43
C ALA A 181 -23.49 -13.13 30.68
N VAL A 182 -24.29 -13.29 29.62
CA VAL A 182 -25.66 -13.85 29.72
C VAL A 182 -25.64 -15.30 30.18
N ARG A 183 -24.70 -16.12 29.70
CA ARG A 183 -24.55 -17.52 30.15
C ARG A 183 -24.13 -17.64 31.61
N VAL A 184 -23.24 -16.78 32.08
CA VAL A 184 -22.80 -16.76 33.49
C VAL A 184 -23.95 -16.33 34.40
N LYS A 185 -24.74 -15.32 34.01
CA LYS A 185 -25.92 -14.86 34.76
C LYS A 185 -27.02 -15.92 34.87
N ARG A 186 -27.21 -16.76 33.84
CA ARG A 186 -28.21 -17.85 33.85
C ARG A 186 -27.77 -19.09 34.64
N ARG A 187 -26.49 -19.20 35.00
CA ARG A 187 -25.92 -20.31 35.77
C ARG A 187 -25.81 -20.00 37.28
N ARG A 188 -26.21 -18.80 37.71
CA ARG A 188 -26.36 -18.39 39.11
C ARG A 188 -27.84 -18.26 39.42
#